data_AF-A0A2G5QMV1-F1
#
_entry.id   AF-A0A2G5QMV1-F1
#
_cell.length_a   1.000
_cell.length_b   1.000
_cell.length_c   1.000
_cell.angle_alpha   90.00
_cell.angle_beta   90.00
_cell.angle_gamma   90.00
#
_symmetry.space_group_name_H-M   'P 1'
#
loop_
_entity.id
_entity.type
_entity.pdbx_description
1 polymer ?
#
loop_
_entity_poly.entity_id
_entity_poly.type
_entity_poly.pdbx_seq_one_letter_code
_entity_poly.pdbx_strand_id
1 'polypeptide(L)'
;MGDQQLAAGPRDASVPRHRFEGAQGMERRQERGGAHCEILVKPNACGQGSNWRRRDPRPRNGATPIPDAPMPLSRRLVLAAVGAAPLIGAAAHSQESTMSPNHALSERHALITQRIAALGIDLGRSQPGGAYAAAVEDRGVVEVSGMVPSLDGRVIAVGRVGAEVTLEQAQHAAMVSALRCLKALEDHLGDLGRIRKVTKMSVYMQAAPGFYQLSEVSNGASELLAKVLAPAGAHARTSIGGAALPRNAVLELDMTVAVDPA
;
A
#
# COMPACT_ATOMS: atom_id res chain seq x y z
N MET A 1 55.54 53.23 -15.48
CA MET A 1 56.32 51.99 -15.32
C MET A 1 55.69 51.24 -14.16
N GLY A 2 54.98 50.12 -14.28
CA GLY A 2 54.58 49.26 -15.38
C GLY A 2 53.84 48.11 -14.67
N ASP A 3 52.53 48.05 -14.83
CA ASP A 3 51.66 47.00 -14.31
C ASP A 3 51.80 45.70 -15.13
N GLN A 4 51.82 44.56 -14.44
CA GLN A 4 51.50 43.25 -15.01
C GLN A 4 50.33 42.67 -14.21
N GLN A 5 49.15 42.60 -14.83
CA GLN A 5 48.05 41.74 -14.39
C GLN A 5 47.55 40.97 -15.62
N LEU A 6 47.52 39.65 -15.46
CA LEU A 6 47.20 38.64 -16.47
C LEU A 6 45.79 38.78 -17.06
N ALA A 7 45.70 38.61 -18.37
CA ALA A 7 44.50 38.69 -19.19
C ALA A 7 43.60 37.44 -19.04
N ALA A 8 42.30 37.68 -18.86
CA ALA A 8 41.25 36.68 -18.98
C ALA A 8 40.84 36.50 -20.46
N GLY A 9 40.78 35.25 -20.91
CA GLY A 9 40.33 34.87 -22.26
C GLY A 9 38.81 35.00 -22.47
N PRO A 10 38.35 35.06 -23.74
CA PRO A 10 36.99 35.45 -24.09
C PRO A 10 35.97 34.31 -23.89
N ARG A 11 34.77 34.68 -23.44
CA ARG A 11 33.60 33.82 -23.28
C ARG A 11 32.89 33.68 -24.62
N ASP A 12 32.76 32.45 -25.08
CA ASP A 12 31.99 32.06 -26.26
C ASP A 12 30.48 32.21 -26.01
N ALA A 13 29.78 32.66 -27.04
CA ALA A 13 28.41 33.12 -27.03
C ALA A 13 27.57 32.27 -27.98
N SER A 14 26.72 31.39 -27.44
CA SER A 14 25.61 30.83 -28.20
C SER A 14 24.56 30.18 -27.28
N VAL A 15 23.58 30.96 -26.83
CA VAL A 15 22.29 30.45 -26.32
C VAL A 15 21.18 31.30 -26.95
N PRO A 16 20.29 30.74 -27.80
CA PRO A 16 19.21 31.51 -28.40
C PRO A 16 18.08 31.73 -27.38
N ARG A 17 17.87 32.99 -27.01
CA ARG A 17 16.67 33.46 -26.30
C ARG A 17 15.62 33.84 -27.34
N HIS A 18 14.55 33.07 -27.45
CA HIS A 18 13.36 33.49 -28.20
C HIS A 18 12.61 34.55 -27.38
N ARG A 19 12.78 35.82 -27.77
CA ARG A 19 11.97 36.97 -27.35
C ARG A 19 10.88 37.17 -28.41
N PHE A 20 9.62 37.06 -28.00
CA PHE A 20 8.45 37.50 -28.78
C PHE A 20 7.90 38.78 -28.14
N GLU A 21 8.09 39.90 -28.82
CA GLU A 21 7.38 41.19 -28.70
C GLU A 21 7.22 41.65 -30.16
N GLY A 22 6.11 42.12 -30.71
CA GLY A 22 4.79 42.49 -30.23
C GLY A 22 4.21 43.48 -31.26
N ALA A 23 2.93 43.37 -31.62
CA ALA A 23 2.13 44.41 -32.27
C ALA A 23 0.65 44.03 -32.03
N GLN A 24 -0.08 44.68 -31.12
CA GLN A 24 -0.87 45.92 -31.32
C GLN A 24 -1.64 45.90 -32.66
N GLY A 25 -2.97 45.96 -32.76
CA GLY A 25 -4.09 46.07 -31.82
C GLY A 25 -5.33 46.46 -32.63
N MET A 26 -6.52 45.91 -32.33
CA MET A 26 -7.80 46.54 -32.72
C MET A 26 -8.98 45.99 -31.90
N GLU A 27 -9.20 46.69 -30.80
CA GLU A 27 -10.43 47.12 -30.13
C GLU A 27 -11.85 46.62 -30.54
N ARG A 28 -12.61 46.28 -29.47
CA ARG A 28 -14.06 46.47 -29.20
C ARG A 28 -15.13 45.43 -29.64
N ARG A 29 -15.60 44.64 -28.65
CA ARG A 29 -17.01 44.47 -28.18
C ARG A 29 -17.02 43.39 -27.09
N GLN A 30 -16.99 43.73 -25.79
CA GLN A 30 -18.14 44.00 -24.91
C GLN A 30 -19.33 43.05 -25.12
N GLU A 31 -19.37 41.97 -24.32
CA GLU A 31 -20.61 41.45 -23.75
C GLU A 31 -20.31 40.76 -22.41
N ARG A 32 -21.27 40.93 -21.50
CA ARG A 32 -21.20 40.73 -20.04
C ARG A 32 -21.41 39.26 -19.71
N GLY A 33 -20.74 38.76 -18.67
CA GLY A 33 -20.98 37.41 -18.17
C GLY A 33 -20.05 37.00 -17.03
N GLY A 34 -19.83 37.89 -16.05
CA GLY A 34 -19.08 37.54 -14.85
C GLY A 34 -19.89 36.57 -13.98
N ALA A 35 -19.41 35.34 -13.86
CA ALA A 35 -19.77 34.44 -12.76
C ALA A 35 -18.58 34.39 -11.81
N HIS A 36 -18.53 35.36 -10.90
CA HIS A 36 -17.71 35.25 -9.70
C HIS A 36 -18.28 34.10 -8.86
N CYS A 37 -17.53 33.01 -8.72
CA CYS A 37 -17.81 31.98 -7.73
C CYS A 37 -17.37 32.51 -6.37
N GLU A 38 -18.22 33.31 -5.75
CA GLU A 38 -18.02 33.82 -4.41
C GLU A 38 -18.28 32.68 -3.41
N ILE A 39 -17.23 32.24 -2.73
CA ILE A 39 -17.28 31.26 -1.65
C ILE A 39 -18.03 31.93 -0.48
N LEU A 40 -19.31 31.57 -0.31
CA LEU A 40 -20.12 32.01 0.82
C LEU A 40 -19.69 31.27 2.10
N VAL A 41 -18.65 31.77 2.77
CA VAL A 41 -18.36 31.45 4.17
C VAL A 41 -19.34 32.25 5.03
N LYS A 42 -20.34 31.59 5.64
CA LYS A 42 -21.15 32.19 6.70
C LYS A 42 -20.39 32.12 8.03
N PRO A 43 -20.11 33.25 8.71
CA PRO A 43 -19.68 33.24 10.09
C PRO A 43 -20.88 33.30 11.05
N ASN A 44 -20.62 32.88 12.30
CA ASN A 44 -21.43 32.99 13.53
C ASN A 44 -22.24 31.73 13.87
N ALA A 45 -22.22 31.20 15.10
CA ALA A 45 -21.97 31.86 16.38
C ALA A 45 -21.22 30.97 17.38
N CYS A 46 -20.17 31.54 17.96
CA CYS A 46 -19.61 31.13 19.23
C CYS A 46 -20.46 31.73 20.36
N GLY A 47 -20.77 30.91 21.37
CA GLY A 47 -21.16 31.38 22.70
C GLY A 47 -22.65 31.27 23.02
N GLN A 48 -23.04 30.16 23.63
CA GLN A 48 -23.73 30.17 24.93
C GLN A 48 -23.29 28.95 25.73
N GLY A 49 -22.74 29.20 26.91
CA GLY A 49 -22.25 28.18 27.81
C GLY A 49 -23.37 27.40 28.48
N SER A 50 -23.16 26.10 28.66
CA SER A 50 -23.89 25.30 29.62
C SER A 50 -22.93 24.37 30.35
N ASN A 51 -22.45 24.87 31.49
CA ASN A 51 -22.14 24.16 32.74
C ASN A 51 -22.17 22.61 32.69
N TRP A 52 -21.01 21.99 32.39
CA TRP A 52 -20.82 20.54 32.55
C TRP A 52 -20.56 20.22 34.03
N ARG A 53 -21.60 20.26 34.85
CA ARG A 53 -21.55 19.62 36.18
C ARG A 53 -21.40 18.11 35.98
N ARG A 54 -20.38 17.54 36.64
CA ARG A 54 -20.20 16.08 36.81
C ARG A 54 -21.52 15.45 37.26
N ARG A 55 -22.07 14.54 36.45
CA ARG A 55 -23.04 13.55 36.90
C ARG A 55 -22.40 12.17 36.77
N ASP A 56 -22.23 11.59 37.94
CA ASP A 56 -21.85 10.20 38.20
C ASP A 56 -22.96 9.25 37.75
N PRO A 57 -22.67 8.19 36.98
CA PRO A 57 -23.59 7.07 36.82
C PRO A 57 -23.11 5.86 37.64
N ARG A 58 -23.83 5.59 38.74
CA ARG A 58 -23.85 4.29 39.41
C ARG A 58 -24.09 3.14 38.42
N PRO A 59 -23.48 1.95 38.59
CA PRO A 59 -23.77 0.79 37.76
C PRO A 59 -25.10 0.14 38.16
N ARG A 60 -25.93 -0.23 37.15
CA ARG A 60 -27.08 -1.12 37.31
C ARG A 60 -26.62 -2.56 37.04
N ASN A 61 -26.73 -3.39 38.09
CA ASN A 61 -26.57 -4.84 38.04
C ASN A 61 -27.63 -5.49 37.14
N GLY A 62 -27.23 -6.51 36.37
CA GLY A 62 -28.18 -7.33 35.62
C GLY A 62 -27.51 -8.25 34.58
N ALA A 63 -26.65 -9.17 35.01
CA ALA A 63 -26.31 -10.36 34.23
C ALA A 63 -26.11 -11.54 35.18
N THR A 64 -26.88 -12.59 34.97
CA THR A 64 -26.88 -13.86 35.71
C THR A 64 -25.58 -14.65 35.47
N PRO A 65 -25.07 -15.41 36.46
CA PRO A 65 -23.86 -16.22 36.28
C PRO A 65 -24.16 -17.52 35.51
N ILE A 66 -23.27 -17.86 34.58
CA ILE A 66 -23.17 -19.19 33.96
C ILE A 66 -22.43 -20.10 34.96
N PRO A 67 -22.92 -21.32 35.27
CA PRO A 67 -22.32 -22.18 36.29
C PRO A 67 -21.01 -22.82 35.82
N ASP A 68 -20.00 -22.77 36.70
CA ASP A 68 -18.74 -23.50 36.58
C ASP A 68 -18.96 -25.01 36.68
N ALA A 69 -18.40 -25.76 35.73
CA ALA A 69 -18.33 -27.22 35.78
C ALA A 69 -17.19 -27.68 36.71
N PRO A 70 -17.40 -28.66 37.60
CA PRO A 70 -16.35 -29.17 38.48
C PRO A 70 -15.50 -30.24 37.78
N MET A 71 -14.16 -30.12 37.90
CA MET A 71 -13.20 -31.18 37.64
C MET A 71 -12.96 -32.00 38.92
N PRO A 72 -12.97 -33.34 38.90
CA PRO A 72 -12.57 -34.14 40.06
C PRO A 72 -11.05 -34.35 40.10
N LEU A 73 -10.43 -33.93 41.20
CA LEU A 73 -9.09 -34.36 41.60
C LEU A 73 -9.22 -35.58 42.52
N SER A 74 -8.73 -36.74 42.08
CA SER A 74 -8.34 -37.80 43.01
C SER A 74 -7.16 -38.61 42.47
N ARG A 75 -6.10 -38.65 43.31
CA ARG A 75 -5.20 -39.79 43.63
C ARG A 75 -4.56 -40.53 42.45
N ARG A 76 -3.24 -40.76 42.38
CA ARG A 76 -2.34 -41.30 43.43
C ARG A 76 -0.89 -41.27 42.91
N LEU A 77 0.07 -41.04 43.81
CA LEU A 77 1.47 -41.46 43.64
C LEU A 77 1.54 -42.98 43.40
N VAL A 78 2.38 -43.41 42.44
CA VAL A 78 3.15 -44.66 42.55
C VAL A 78 4.56 -44.40 42.04
N LEU A 79 5.53 -44.70 42.91
CA LEU A 79 6.97 -44.69 42.71
C LEU A 79 7.41 -46.14 42.41
N ALA A 80 8.23 -46.36 41.38
CA ALA A 80 9.25 -47.44 41.22
C ALA A 80 9.61 -47.54 39.73
N ALA A 81 10.83 -47.30 39.23
CA ALA A 81 12.16 -47.84 39.51
C ALA A 81 12.58 -48.98 38.54
N VAL A 82 13.77 -48.76 37.95
CA VAL A 82 14.74 -49.71 37.35
C VAL A 82 14.47 -50.28 35.95
N GLY A 83 15.42 -50.00 35.04
CA GLY A 83 15.67 -50.75 33.82
C GLY A 83 16.80 -50.12 32.99
N ALA A 84 18.03 -50.59 33.18
CA ALA A 84 19.22 -50.09 32.50
C ALA A 84 19.62 -50.96 31.29
N ALA A 85 20.07 -50.27 30.23
CA ALA A 85 21.07 -50.65 29.19
C ALA A 85 20.69 -51.68 28.09
N PRO A 86 21.42 -51.77 26.95
CA PRO A 86 22.55 -50.96 26.46
C PRO A 86 22.44 -50.40 25.01
N LEU A 87 23.43 -49.55 24.73
CA LEU A 87 23.92 -48.92 23.50
C LEU A 87 23.91 -49.76 22.19
N ILE A 88 23.41 -49.17 21.10
CA ILE A 88 24.05 -49.19 19.77
C ILE A 88 23.89 -47.80 19.14
N GLY A 89 25.01 -47.21 18.76
CA GLY A 89 25.08 -45.89 18.18
C GLY A 89 24.50 -45.81 16.77
N ALA A 90 23.78 -44.74 16.52
CA ALA A 90 23.90 -44.00 15.28
C ALA A 90 23.92 -42.53 15.70
N ALA A 91 25.11 -41.93 15.71
CA ALA A 91 25.24 -40.48 15.77
C ALA A 91 24.64 -39.94 14.48
N ALA A 92 23.31 -39.76 14.48
CA ALA A 92 22.65 -38.89 13.52
C ALA A 92 23.22 -37.50 13.76
N HIS A 93 24.25 -37.16 12.99
CA HIS A 93 24.59 -35.78 12.72
C HIS A 93 23.36 -35.21 12.02
N SER A 94 22.38 -34.75 12.79
CA SER A 94 21.47 -33.71 12.34
C SER A 94 22.37 -32.52 12.02
N GLN A 95 22.77 -32.43 10.76
CA GLN A 95 23.28 -31.19 10.22
C GLN A 95 22.12 -30.20 10.36
N GLU A 96 22.14 -29.48 11.46
CA GLU A 96 21.48 -28.19 11.57
C GLU A 96 22.27 -27.28 10.62
N SER A 97 22.00 -27.44 9.33
CA SER A 97 22.53 -26.60 8.28
C SER A 97 21.95 -25.22 8.54
N THR A 98 22.71 -24.39 9.24
CA THR A 98 22.42 -22.97 9.39
C THR A 98 22.45 -22.37 7.98
N MET A 99 21.29 -22.28 7.35
CA MET A 99 21.16 -21.67 6.02
C MET A 99 21.70 -20.26 6.10
N SER A 100 22.62 -19.93 5.19
CA SER A 100 23.12 -18.56 5.02
C SER A 100 21.94 -17.63 4.71
N PRO A 101 21.87 -16.41 5.29
CA PRO A 101 20.76 -15.47 5.10
C PRO A 101 20.36 -15.26 3.63
N ASN A 102 21.34 -15.19 2.72
CA ASN A 102 21.09 -14.99 1.29
C ASN A 102 20.38 -16.18 0.62
N HIS A 103 20.65 -17.40 1.09
CA HIS A 103 19.98 -18.59 0.56
C HIS A 103 18.50 -18.61 0.96
N ALA A 104 18.20 -18.23 2.21
CA ALA A 104 16.83 -18.15 2.70
C ALA A 104 16.00 -17.06 1.98
N LEU A 105 16.62 -15.92 1.63
CA LEU A 105 15.96 -14.88 0.82
C LEU A 105 15.64 -15.39 -0.59
N SER A 106 16.60 -16.05 -1.24
CA SER A 106 16.41 -16.63 -2.58
C SER A 106 15.31 -17.71 -2.62
N GLU A 107 15.17 -18.52 -1.57
CA GLU A 107 14.07 -19.50 -1.48
C GLU A 107 12.71 -18.83 -1.27
N ARG A 108 12.65 -17.82 -0.39
CA ARG A 108 11.43 -17.03 -0.18
C ARG A 108 10.99 -16.36 -1.47
N HIS A 109 11.92 -15.80 -2.23
CA HIS A 109 11.65 -15.26 -3.56
C HIS A 109 11.01 -16.29 -4.48
N ALA A 110 11.64 -17.45 -4.64
CA ALA A 110 11.14 -18.51 -5.52
C ALA A 110 9.71 -18.95 -5.13
N LEU A 111 9.43 -19.08 -3.83
CA LEU A 111 8.10 -19.42 -3.33
C LEU A 111 7.06 -18.33 -3.61
N ILE A 112 7.42 -17.06 -3.41
CA ILE A 112 6.55 -15.91 -3.70
C ILE A 112 6.24 -15.87 -5.20
N THR A 113 7.26 -15.95 -6.06
CA THR A 113 7.11 -15.90 -7.51
C THR A 113 6.30 -17.10 -8.03
N GLN A 114 6.47 -18.30 -7.45
CA GLN A 114 5.64 -19.46 -7.76
C GLN A 114 4.16 -19.23 -7.40
N ARG A 115 3.88 -18.66 -6.23
CA ARG A 115 2.49 -18.34 -5.80
C ARG A 115 1.84 -17.30 -6.71
N ILE A 116 2.60 -16.31 -7.16
CA ILE A 116 2.15 -15.31 -8.15
C ILE A 116 1.86 -16.00 -9.49
N ALA A 117 2.79 -16.81 -9.99
CA ALA A 117 2.62 -17.54 -11.25
C ALA A 117 1.40 -18.48 -11.24
N ALA A 118 1.11 -19.11 -10.08
CA ALA A 118 -0.06 -19.98 -9.91
C ALA A 118 -1.42 -19.26 -10.02
N LEU A 119 -1.44 -17.92 -10.02
CA LEU A 119 -2.66 -17.15 -10.28
C LEU A 119 -3.00 -17.10 -11.77
N GLY A 120 -2.03 -17.39 -12.66
CA GLY A 120 -2.24 -17.40 -14.11
C GLY A 120 -2.54 -16.02 -14.71
N ILE A 121 -2.13 -14.94 -14.05
CA ILE A 121 -2.34 -13.56 -14.49
C ILE A 121 -1.05 -13.01 -15.07
N ASP A 122 -1.05 -12.71 -16.37
CA ASP A 122 0.02 -11.94 -17.00
C ASP A 122 -0.29 -10.44 -16.90
N LEU A 123 0.58 -9.71 -16.22
CA LEU A 123 0.44 -8.26 -16.06
C LEU A 123 0.93 -7.49 -17.30
N GLY A 124 1.71 -8.13 -18.17
CA GLY A 124 2.45 -7.49 -19.24
C GLY A 124 3.51 -6.51 -18.72
N ARG A 125 4.06 -5.69 -19.62
CA ARG A 125 5.02 -4.63 -19.23
C ARG A 125 4.29 -3.44 -18.62
N SER A 126 4.83 -2.90 -17.53
CA SER A 126 4.35 -1.67 -16.92
C SER A 126 5.49 -0.67 -16.77
N GLN A 127 5.26 0.58 -17.17
CA GLN A 127 6.15 1.69 -16.88
C GLN A 127 5.36 2.81 -16.17
N PRO A 128 6.02 3.64 -15.33
CA PRO A 128 5.41 4.83 -14.75
C PRO A 128 4.76 5.70 -15.83
N GLY A 129 3.59 6.27 -15.52
CA GLY A 129 2.84 7.10 -16.46
C GLY A 129 3.35 8.54 -16.61
N GLY A 130 4.43 8.90 -15.93
CA GLY A 130 4.97 10.27 -15.87
C GLY A 130 6.36 10.33 -15.24
N ALA A 131 6.80 11.54 -14.89
CA ALA A 131 8.12 11.83 -14.32
C ALA A 131 8.21 11.51 -12.82
N TYR A 132 8.00 10.24 -12.45
CA TYR A 132 8.12 9.72 -11.08
C TYR A 132 8.53 8.24 -11.12
N ALA A 133 9.08 7.71 -10.01
CA ALA A 133 9.50 6.32 -9.90
C ALA A 133 8.35 5.39 -9.51
N ALA A 134 8.40 4.12 -9.94
CA ALA A 134 7.42 3.11 -9.52
C ALA A 134 7.54 2.75 -8.04
N ALA A 135 8.77 2.79 -7.51
CA ALA A 135 9.09 2.57 -6.11
C ALA A 135 10.32 3.38 -5.72
N VAL A 136 10.39 3.81 -4.46
CA VAL A 136 11.55 4.47 -3.85
C VAL A 136 11.86 3.83 -2.50
N GLU A 137 13.14 3.66 -2.19
CA GLU A 137 13.60 3.10 -0.91
C GLU A 137 14.35 4.17 -0.09
N ASP A 138 13.97 4.32 1.17
CA ASP A 138 14.73 5.08 2.18
C ASP A 138 14.79 4.30 3.49
N ARG A 139 16.01 4.07 4.00
CA ARG A 139 16.28 3.42 5.31
C ARG A 139 15.54 2.09 5.51
N GLY A 140 15.47 1.25 4.48
CA GLY A 140 14.81 -0.06 4.53
C GLY A 140 13.28 0.00 4.50
N VAL A 141 12.71 1.13 4.09
CA VAL A 141 11.29 1.29 3.77
C VAL A 141 11.15 1.61 2.29
N VAL A 142 10.35 0.82 1.59
CA VAL A 142 10.01 1.03 0.18
C VAL A 142 8.59 1.57 0.09
N GLU A 143 8.45 2.72 -0.56
CA GLU A 143 7.17 3.32 -0.93
C GLU A 143 6.87 2.96 -2.40
N VAL A 144 5.77 2.27 -2.65
CA VAL A 144 5.31 1.92 -3.99
C VAL A 144 4.28 2.94 -4.45
N SER A 145 4.50 3.53 -5.62
CA SER A 145 3.56 4.47 -6.25
C SER A 145 2.21 3.82 -6.55
N GLY A 146 1.17 4.65 -6.71
CA GLY A 146 -0.17 4.20 -7.04
C GLY A 146 -0.24 3.33 -8.32
N MET A 147 -0.87 2.17 -8.19
CA MET A 147 -1.04 1.18 -9.27
C MET A 147 -2.51 1.02 -9.62
N VAL A 148 -2.86 1.43 -10.85
CA VAL A 148 -4.17 1.16 -11.47
C VAL A 148 -4.26 -0.28 -11.99
N PRO A 149 -5.45 -0.91 -11.98
CA PRO A 149 -5.64 -2.29 -12.37
C PRO A 149 -5.53 -2.43 -13.88
N SER A 150 -4.36 -2.79 -14.38
CA SER A 150 -4.10 -2.92 -15.81
C SER A 150 -3.37 -4.20 -16.17
N LEU A 151 -3.81 -4.81 -17.27
CA LEU A 151 -3.21 -5.97 -17.93
C LEU A 151 -2.89 -5.55 -19.37
N ASP A 152 -1.70 -5.89 -19.87
CA ASP A 152 -1.23 -5.51 -21.21
C ASP A 152 -1.37 -4.01 -21.52
N GLY A 153 -1.09 -3.17 -20.52
CA GLY A 153 -1.17 -1.71 -20.62
C GLY A 153 -2.59 -1.14 -20.69
N ARG A 154 -3.63 -1.98 -20.56
CA ARG A 154 -5.04 -1.57 -20.58
C ARG A 154 -5.66 -1.70 -19.20
N VAL A 155 -6.37 -0.65 -18.75
CA VAL A 155 -7.11 -0.68 -17.50
C VAL A 155 -8.30 -1.62 -17.64
N ILE A 156 -8.44 -2.59 -16.74
CA ILE A 156 -9.42 -3.68 -16.86
C ILE A 156 -10.80 -3.35 -16.29
N ALA A 157 -10.91 -2.28 -15.52
CA ALA A 157 -12.15 -1.81 -14.94
C ALA A 157 -12.14 -0.28 -14.82
N VAL A 158 -13.16 0.37 -15.40
CA VAL A 158 -13.27 1.83 -15.50
C VAL A 158 -14.64 2.31 -15.01
N GLY A 159 -14.67 3.46 -14.35
CA GLY A 159 -15.88 4.03 -13.75
C GLY A 159 -16.02 3.72 -12.25
N ARG A 160 -17.23 3.90 -11.71
CA ARG A 160 -17.49 3.82 -10.28
C ARG A 160 -18.00 2.44 -9.86
N VAL A 161 -17.48 1.94 -8.75
CA VAL A 161 -18.06 0.77 -8.09
C VAL A 161 -19.45 1.10 -7.54
N GLY A 162 -20.40 0.20 -7.76
CA GLY A 162 -21.82 0.41 -7.44
C GLY A 162 -22.62 1.14 -8.53
N ALA A 163 -21.99 1.47 -9.66
CA ALA A 163 -22.66 1.96 -10.86
C ALA A 163 -22.14 1.20 -12.10
N GLU A 164 -21.04 1.66 -12.69
CA GLU A 164 -20.47 1.05 -13.90
C GLU A 164 -19.71 -0.25 -13.61
N VAL A 165 -19.22 -0.43 -12.38
CA VAL A 165 -18.42 -1.60 -11.97
C VAL A 165 -19.09 -2.30 -10.78
N THR A 166 -19.18 -3.63 -10.83
CA THR A 166 -19.72 -4.43 -9.72
C THR A 166 -18.70 -4.57 -8.58
N LEU A 167 -19.17 -5.00 -7.39
CA LEU A 167 -18.28 -5.28 -6.26
C LEU A 167 -17.22 -6.33 -6.63
N GLU A 168 -17.62 -7.42 -7.28
CA GLU A 168 -16.76 -8.53 -7.65
C GLU A 168 -15.71 -8.11 -8.68
N GLN A 169 -16.12 -7.30 -9.67
CA GLN A 169 -15.19 -6.71 -10.64
C GLN A 169 -14.19 -5.78 -9.96
N ALA A 170 -14.63 -4.99 -8.99
CA ALA A 170 -13.75 -4.10 -8.22
C ALA A 170 -12.80 -4.88 -7.30
N GLN A 171 -13.24 -6.00 -6.70
CA GLN A 171 -12.37 -6.90 -5.94
C GLN A 171 -11.28 -7.52 -6.82
N HIS A 172 -11.66 -8.00 -8.01
CA HIS A 172 -10.70 -8.51 -8.98
C HIS A 172 -9.71 -7.41 -9.43
N ALA A 173 -10.19 -6.20 -9.66
CA ALA A 173 -9.35 -5.04 -9.93
C ALA A 173 -8.38 -4.75 -8.76
N ALA A 174 -8.83 -4.83 -7.50
CA ALA A 174 -7.98 -4.60 -6.33
C ALA A 174 -6.84 -5.62 -6.25
N MET A 175 -7.15 -6.90 -6.52
CA MET A 175 -6.15 -7.96 -6.64
C MET A 175 -5.13 -7.64 -7.74
N VAL A 176 -5.57 -7.25 -8.93
CA VAL A 176 -4.66 -6.89 -10.04
C VAL A 176 -3.77 -5.69 -9.69
N SER A 177 -4.30 -4.67 -9.04
CA SER A 177 -3.51 -3.53 -8.56
C SER A 177 -2.46 -3.95 -7.53
N ALA A 178 -2.80 -4.83 -6.58
CA ALA A 178 -1.83 -5.35 -5.62
C ALA A 178 -0.74 -6.22 -6.27
N LEU A 179 -1.09 -7.02 -7.29
CA LEU A 179 -0.10 -7.75 -8.10
C LEU A 179 0.88 -6.80 -8.80
N ARG A 180 0.40 -5.67 -9.30
CA ARG A 180 1.25 -4.65 -9.93
C ARG A 180 2.19 -3.98 -8.95
N CYS A 181 1.76 -3.75 -7.71
CA CYS A 181 2.67 -3.30 -6.66
C CYS A 181 3.75 -4.34 -6.36
N LEU A 182 3.41 -5.63 -6.29
CA LEU A 182 4.39 -6.70 -6.12
C LEU A 182 5.37 -6.76 -7.29
N LYS A 183 4.92 -6.56 -8.53
CA LYS A 183 5.81 -6.48 -9.69
C LYS A 183 6.77 -5.29 -9.59
N ALA A 184 6.28 -4.12 -9.19
CA ALA A 184 7.13 -2.94 -9.00
C ALA A 184 8.18 -3.16 -7.89
N LEU A 185 7.80 -3.86 -6.81
CA LEU A 185 8.74 -4.27 -5.76
C LEU A 185 9.77 -5.27 -6.27
N GLU A 186 9.37 -6.25 -7.08
CA GLU A 186 10.29 -7.20 -7.70
C GLU A 186 11.31 -6.50 -8.59
N ASP A 187 10.84 -5.58 -9.45
CA ASP A 187 11.69 -4.80 -10.34
C ASP A 187 12.66 -3.90 -9.57
N HIS A 188 12.23 -3.37 -8.42
CA HIS A 188 13.05 -2.49 -7.58
C HIS A 188 14.05 -3.25 -6.71
N LEU A 189 13.62 -4.35 -6.09
CA LEU A 189 14.41 -5.10 -5.12
C LEU A 189 15.29 -6.19 -5.74
N GLY A 190 14.92 -6.68 -6.93
CA GLY A 190 15.48 -7.89 -7.56
C GLY A 190 15.11 -9.20 -6.86
N ASP A 191 14.75 -9.14 -5.58
CA ASP A 191 14.43 -10.28 -4.72
C ASP A 191 13.25 -9.92 -3.79
N LEU A 192 12.08 -10.51 -4.06
CA LEU A 192 10.88 -10.37 -3.21
C LEU A 192 11.00 -11.02 -1.82
N GLY A 193 11.95 -11.93 -1.63
CA GLY A 193 12.29 -12.52 -0.33
C GLY A 193 12.77 -11.48 0.69
N ARG A 194 13.32 -10.34 0.21
CA ARG A 194 13.70 -9.18 1.05
C ARG A 194 12.51 -8.48 1.69
N ILE A 195 11.28 -8.74 1.25
CA ILE A 195 10.08 -8.18 1.89
C ILE A 195 9.95 -8.74 3.30
N ARG A 196 10.16 -7.88 4.30
CA ARG A 196 9.98 -8.22 5.72
C ARG A 196 8.52 -8.08 6.13
N LYS A 197 7.86 -6.99 5.71
CA LYS A 197 6.48 -6.68 6.11
C LYS A 197 5.84 -5.66 5.18
N VAL A 198 4.63 -5.93 4.70
CA VAL A 198 3.76 -4.87 4.17
C VAL A 198 3.20 -4.09 5.37
N THR A 199 3.68 -2.86 5.59
CA THR A 199 3.31 -2.09 6.77
C THR A 199 1.93 -1.46 6.60
N LYS A 200 1.66 -0.91 5.42
CA LYS A 200 0.40 -0.28 5.07
C LYS A 200 0.05 -0.46 3.59
N MET A 201 -1.24 -0.58 3.32
CA MET A 201 -1.85 -0.51 1.98
C MET A 201 -2.95 0.55 1.97
N SER A 202 -2.94 1.44 0.98
CA SER A 202 -4.04 2.39 0.75
C SER A 202 -4.75 2.05 -0.55
N VAL A 203 -6.08 2.03 -0.53
CA VAL A 203 -6.91 1.75 -1.70
C VAL A 203 -7.86 2.92 -1.92
N TYR A 204 -7.67 3.60 -3.03
CA TYR A 204 -8.52 4.68 -3.50
C TYR A 204 -9.45 4.11 -4.57
N MET A 205 -10.75 4.35 -4.47
CA MET A 205 -11.71 3.84 -5.44
C MET A 205 -12.71 4.91 -5.86
N GLN A 206 -13.07 4.90 -7.14
CA GLN A 206 -14.22 5.65 -7.62
C GLN A 206 -15.48 4.95 -7.12
N ALA A 207 -16.23 5.57 -6.22
CA ALA A 207 -17.43 4.97 -5.63
C ALA A 207 -18.69 5.75 -6.05
N ALA A 208 -19.75 5.02 -6.40
CA ALA A 208 -21.03 5.63 -6.69
C ALA A 208 -21.66 6.22 -5.41
N PRO A 209 -22.48 7.28 -5.50
CA PRO A 209 -23.25 7.76 -4.35
C PRO A 209 -24.04 6.62 -3.70
N GLY A 210 -23.89 6.44 -2.40
CA GLY A 210 -24.54 5.36 -1.64
C GLY A 210 -23.79 4.02 -1.63
N PHE A 211 -22.63 3.92 -2.28
CA PHE A 211 -21.76 2.74 -2.17
C PHE A 211 -20.85 2.84 -0.94
N TYR A 212 -21.02 1.93 0.02
CA TYR A 212 -20.26 1.92 1.29
C TYR A 212 -19.40 0.67 1.48
N GLN A 213 -19.39 -0.26 0.52
CA GLN A 213 -18.67 -1.54 0.61
C GLN A 213 -17.18 -1.41 0.21
N LEU A 214 -16.53 -0.31 0.63
CA LEU A 214 -15.15 0.01 0.26
C LEU A 214 -14.15 -0.99 0.87
N SER A 215 -14.48 -1.53 2.05
CA SER A 215 -13.65 -2.52 2.72
C SER A 215 -13.68 -3.86 1.99
N GLU A 216 -14.84 -4.23 1.48
CA GLU A 216 -15.10 -5.46 0.75
C GLU A 216 -14.40 -5.46 -0.61
N VAL A 217 -14.37 -4.31 -1.31
CA VAL A 217 -13.56 -4.11 -2.52
C VAL A 217 -12.08 -4.37 -2.21
N SER A 218 -11.56 -3.72 -1.15
CA SER A 218 -10.14 -3.84 -0.78
C SER A 218 -9.74 -5.23 -0.28
N ASN A 219 -10.69 -6.12 0.04
CA ASN A 219 -10.37 -7.50 0.42
C ASN A 219 -9.71 -8.26 -0.75
N GLY A 220 -10.05 -7.96 -2.01
CA GLY A 220 -9.40 -8.59 -3.16
C GLY A 220 -7.88 -8.40 -3.16
N ALA A 221 -7.40 -7.21 -2.76
CA ALA A 221 -5.98 -6.94 -2.57
C ALA A 221 -5.43 -7.61 -1.29
N SER A 222 -6.15 -7.50 -0.17
CA SER A 222 -5.67 -8.03 1.12
C SER A 222 -5.52 -9.56 1.10
N GLU A 223 -6.46 -10.28 0.51
CA GLU A 223 -6.44 -11.75 0.39
C GLU A 223 -5.30 -12.22 -0.50
N LEU A 224 -5.01 -11.51 -1.60
CA LEU A 224 -3.85 -11.77 -2.44
C LEU A 224 -2.55 -11.64 -1.65
N LEU A 225 -2.36 -10.52 -0.95
CA LEU A 225 -1.13 -10.28 -0.18
C LEU A 225 -0.94 -11.34 0.90
N ALA A 226 -2.02 -11.72 1.60
CA ALA A 226 -1.98 -12.81 2.57
C ALA A 226 -1.62 -14.16 1.92
N LYS A 227 -2.19 -14.47 0.76
CA LYS A 227 -1.93 -15.72 0.02
C LYS A 227 -0.48 -15.80 -0.48
N VAL A 228 0.05 -14.71 -1.03
CA VAL A 228 1.36 -14.70 -1.69
C VAL A 228 2.50 -14.52 -0.68
N LEU A 229 2.40 -13.54 0.21
CA LEU A 229 3.47 -13.17 1.15
C LEU A 229 3.34 -13.85 2.53
N ALA A 230 2.27 -14.59 2.77
CA ALA A 230 2.00 -15.28 4.04
C ALA A 230 2.08 -14.29 5.23
N PRO A 231 2.80 -14.51 6.37
CA PRO A 231 2.69 -13.59 7.51
C PRO A 231 3.23 -12.17 7.22
N ALA A 232 4.13 -12.04 6.24
CA ALA A 232 4.63 -10.73 5.78
C ALA A 232 3.55 -9.92 5.05
N GLY A 233 2.51 -10.60 4.54
CA GLY A 233 1.39 -10.00 3.83
C GLY A 233 0.32 -9.38 4.73
N ALA A 234 0.31 -9.63 6.04
CA ALA A 234 -0.62 -8.94 6.95
C ALA A 234 -0.23 -7.45 7.10
N HIS A 235 -1.18 -6.52 6.97
CA HIS A 235 -0.92 -5.08 6.85
C HIS A 235 -1.98 -4.23 7.54
N ALA A 236 -1.63 -2.98 7.87
CA ALA A 236 -2.61 -1.94 8.11
C ALA A 236 -3.26 -1.51 6.78
N ARG A 237 -4.51 -1.05 6.81
CA ARG A 237 -5.25 -0.70 5.58
C ARG A 237 -6.03 0.60 5.71
N THR A 238 -6.16 1.32 4.61
CA THR A 238 -7.10 2.43 4.45
C THR A 238 -7.85 2.27 3.13
N SER A 239 -9.19 2.41 3.15
CA SER A 239 -10.04 2.37 1.96
C SER A 239 -10.80 3.69 1.83
N ILE A 240 -10.64 4.39 0.70
CA ILE A 240 -11.21 5.74 0.49
C ILE A 240 -11.98 5.77 -0.82
N GLY A 241 -13.21 6.29 -0.76
CA GLY A 241 -14.00 6.63 -1.93
C GLY A 241 -13.66 8.03 -2.45
N GLY A 242 -13.40 8.16 -3.75
CA GLY A 242 -13.11 9.41 -4.44
C GLY A 242 -14.03 9.64 -5.65
N ALA A 243 -13.96 10.85 -6.20
CA ALA A 243 -14.79 11.24 -7.34
C ALA A 243 -14.22 10.79 -8.71
N ALA A 244 -12.90 10.71 -8.83
CA ALA A 244 -12.19 10.35 -10.05
C ALA A 244 -10.79 9.80 -9.72
N LEU A 245 -10.26 8.96 -10.62
CA LEU A 245 -8.91 8.40 -10.55
C LEU A 245 -8.24 8.46 -11.93
N PRO A 246 -6.90 8.32 -12.01
CA PRO A 246 -6.16 8.31 -13.27
C PRO A 246 -6.74 7.32 -14.27
N ARG A 247 -6.84 7.74 -15.54
CA ARG A 247 -7.38 6.92 -16.65
C ARG A 247 -8.81 6.42 -16.43
N ASN A 248 -9.58 7.07 -15.55
CA ASN A 248 -10.90 6.64 -15.13
C ASN A 248 -10.92 5.21 -14.54
N ALA A 249 -9.81 4.75 -13.97
CA ALA A 249 -9.73 3.42 -13.36
C ALA A 249 -10.68 3.30 -12.17
N VAL A 250 -11.26 2.12 -11.94
CA VAL A 250 -12.16 1.92 -10.78
C VAL A 250 -11.47 2.14 -9.45
N LEU A 251 -10.17 1.79 -9.36
CA LEU A 251 -9.36 1.97 -8.18
C LEU A 251 -7.89 2.19 -8.51
N GLU A 252 -7.15 2.66 -7.51
CA GLU A 252 -5.71 2.82 -7.48
C GLU A 252 -5.21 2.40 -6.10
N LEU A 253 -4.11 1.66 -6.04
CA LEU A 253 -3.57 1.09 -4.81
C LEU A 253 -2.10 1.47 -4.65
N ASP A 254 -1.73 1.91 -3.45
CA ASP A 254 -0.34 2.07 -3.04
C ASP A 254 -0.01 1.15 -1.86
N MET A 255 1.28 0.96 -1.59
CA MET A 255 1.73 0.27 -0.38
C MET A 255 3.10 0.71 0.09
N THR A 256 3.28 0.67 1.40
CA THR A 256 4.56 0.84 2.10
C THR A 256 5.03 -0.50 2.61
N VAL A 257 6.30 -0.81 2.38
CA VAL A 257 6.89 -2.12 2.70
C VAL A 257 8.21 -1.93 3.44
N ALA A 258 8.40 -2.63 4.55
CA ALA A 258 9.70 -2.74 5.21
C ALA A 258 10.49 -3.90 4.57
N VAL A 259 11.76 -3.66 4.26
CA VAL A 259 12.63 -4.60 3.57
C VAL A 259 13.91 -4.88 4.34
N ASP A 260 14.47 -6.07 4.15
CA ASP A 260 15.81 -6.39 4.63
C ASP A 260 16.88 -5.73 3.74
N PRO A 261 18.07 -5.42 4.31
CA PRO A 261 19.20 -4.92 3.54
C PRO A 261 19.52 -5.82 2.34
N ALA A 262 20.06 -5.23 1.28
CA ALA A 262 20.55 -5.96 0.11
C ALA A 262 21.81 -6.78 0.44
#